data_AF-A0AAU3DU35-F1
#
_entry.id   AF-A0AAU3DU35-F1
#
_cell.length_a   1.000
_cell.length_b   1.000
_cell.length_c   1.000
_cell.angle_alpha   90.00
_cell.angle_beta   90.00
_cell.angle_gamma   90.00
#
_symmetry.space_group_name_H-M   'P 1'
#
loop_
_entity.id
_entity.type
_entity.pdbx_description
1 polymer ?
#
loop_
_entity_poly.entity_id
_entity_poly.type
_entity_poly.pdbx_seq_one_letter_code
_entity_poly.pdbx_strand_id
1 'polypeptide(L)'
;MIPDVGEPPASAGRTRLRGLHPLDGVALGLALLGAACALTGLLPRAETAATLARVLPLLLFLGTVVVLAELTAVAGVFDVLATRLAIAARGSYPALFVLCVGFASVTTIALNLDTTAVLLTPVMLALARRLGMPPLPLAMTTVWLANTASLLLPVSNLTNLLAADRVGLDPLPYAARMALPQLAAIGVTMALLWAGYWRRGRRGSARFVAPERSAPVDRVLYRTALAGCLLFVAGILAGVEIGIALAVTATLAAVGALLLTG
;
A
#
# COMPACT_ATOMS: atom_id res chain seq x y z
N MET A 1 0.74 -1.43 -59.04
CA MET A 1 0.86 -2.72 -58.34
C MET A 1 1.21 -2.39 -56.90
N ILE A 2 0.19 -2.26 -56.05
CA ILE A 2 0.29 -1.89 -54.64
C ILE A 2 0.43 -3.20 -53.86
N PRO A 3 1.49 -3.41 -53.06
CA PRO A 3 1.54 -4.58 -52.18
C PRO A 3 0.65 -4.33 -50.97
N ASP A 4 -0.28 -5.26 -50.79
CA ASP A 4 -1.14 -5.45 -49.63
C ASP A 4 -0.28 -5.65 -48.38
N VAL A 5 -0.25 -4.65 -47.50
CA VAL A 5 0.40 -4.74 -46.19
C VAL A 5 -0.63 -5.33 -45.24
N GLY A 6 -0.61 -6.65 -45.11
CA GLY A 6 -1.44 -7.40 -44.18
C GLY A 6 -1.33 -6.85 -42.75
N GLU A 7 -2.48 -6.71 -42.10
CA GLU A 7 -2.59 -6.28 -40.71
C GLU A 7 -1.76 -7.20 -39.78
N PRO A 8 -1.07 -6.64 -38.77
CA PRO A 8 -0.41 -7.47 -37.77
C PRO A 8 -1.46 -8.18 -36.90
N PRO A 9 -1.27 -9.47 -36.56
CA PRO A 9 -2.22 -10.20 -35.75
C PRO A 9 -2.31 -9.60 -34.34
N ALA A 10 -3.55 -9.40 -33.89
CA ALA A 10 -3.89 -9.01 -32.53
C ALA A 10 -3.21 -9.96 -31.52
N SER A 11 -2.25 -9.44 -30.76
CA SER A 11 -1.61 -10.17 -29.68
C SER A 11 -2.60 -10.35 -28.53
N ALA A 12 -3.37 -11.45 -28.57
CA ALA A 12 -4.15 -11.91 -27.45
C ALA A 12 -3.25 -12.05 -26.22
N GLY A 13 -3.50 -11.21 -25.21
CA GLY A 13 -2.78 -11.21 -23.95
C GLY A 13 -2.93 -12.57 -23.27
N ARG A 14 -1.92 -13.43 -23.43
CA ARG A 14 -1.78 -14.65 -22.62
C ARG A 14 -1.58 -14.19 -21.17
N THR A 15 -2.65 -14.20 -20.39
CA THR A 15 -2.61 -14.21 -18.93
C THR A 15 -1.77 -15.42 -18.53
N ARG A 16 -0.46 -15.21 -18.34
CA ARG A 16 0.38 -16.19 -17.66
C ARG A 16 -0.20 -16.34 -16.27
N LEU A 17 -0.88 -17.45 -16.02
CA LEU A 17 -1.06 -17.98 -14.68
C LEU A 17 0.35 -18.09 -14.10
N ARG A 18 0.77 -17.08 -13.34
CA ARG A 18 2.03 -17.13 -12.61
C ARG A 18 1.88 -18.29 -11.66
N GLY A 19 2.70 -19.33 -11.85
CA GLY A 19 2.80 -20.42 -10.88
C GLY A 19 3.06 -19.84 -9.50
N LEU A 20 2.53 -20.51 -8.47
CA LEU A 20 2.75 -20.14 -7.08
C LEU A 20 4.26 -19.97 -6.85
N HIS A 21 4.65 -18.83 -6.28
CA HIS A 21 6.03 -18.60 -5.91
C HIS A 21 6.39 -19.66 -4.84
N PRO A 22 7.64 -20.17 -4.78
CA PRO A 22 8.01 -21.16 -3.77
C PRO A 22 7.68 -20.74 -2.34
N LEU A 23 7.68 -19.43 -2.07
CA LEU A 23 7.28 -18.86 -0.78
C LEU A 23 5.78 -19.01 -0.49
N ASP A 24 4.92 -18.97 -1.50
CA ASP A 24 3.48 -19.19 -1.35
C ASP A 24 3.22 -20.63 -0.92
N GLY A 25 3.95 -21.58 -1.51
CA GLY A 25 3.91 -23.00 -1.13
C GLY A 25 4.34 -23.24 0.31
N VAL A 26 5.41 -22.57 0.77
CA VAL A 26 5.85 -22.63 2.17
C VAL A 26 4.80 -22.04 3.11
N ALA A 27 4.22 -20.88 2.76
CA ALA A 27 3.18 -20.24 3.57
C ALA A 27 1.93 -21.12 3.70
N LEU A 28 1.46 -21.69 2.58
CA LEU A 28 0.36 -22.66 2.56
C LEU A 28 0.69 -23.92 3.38
N GLY A 29 1.90 -24.45 3.23
CA GLY A 29 2.37 -25.60 4.00
C GLY A 29 2.34 -25.35 5.52
N LEU A 30 2.85 -24.20 5.95
CA LEU A 30 2.82 -23.80 7.36
C LEU A 30 1.39 -23.57 7.88
N ALA A 31 0.52 -22.94 7.08
CA ALA A 31 -0.87 -22.72 7.44
C ALA A 31 -1.63 -24.06 7.59
N LEU A 32 -1.43 -25.01 6.67
CA LEU A 32 -2.02 -26.34 6.73
C LEU A 32 -1.47 -27.16 7.91
N LEU A 33 -0.17 -27.06 8.20
CA LEU A 33 0.44 -27.71 9.36
C LEU A 33 -0.17 -27.15 10.66
N GLY A 34 -0.28 -25.83 10.78
CA GLY A 34 -0.91 -25.18 11.94
C GLY A 34 -2.36 -25.60 12.12
N ALA A 35 -3.13 -25.64 11.03
CA ALA A 35 -4.52 -26.12 11.05
C ALA A 35 -4.62 -27.59 11.45
N ALA A 36 -3.74 -28.46 10.94
CA ALA A 36 -3.69 -29.86 11.33
C ALA A 36 -3.36 -30.04 12.81
N CYS A 37 -2.37 -29.31 13.34
CA CYS A 37 -2.01 -29.36 14.76
C CYS A 37 -3.16 -28.83 15.66
N ALA A 38 -3.90 -27.82 15.21
CA ALA A 38 -5.09 -27.32 15.90
C ALA A 38 -6.25 -28.34 15.92
N LEU A 39 -6.51 -29.00 14.77
CA LEU A 39 -7.58 -29.99 14.61
C LEU A 39 -7.28 -31.30 15.36
N THR A 40 -6.02 -31.72 15.40
CA THR A 40 -5.57 -32.93 16.12
C THR A 40 -5.50 -32.74 17.63
N GLY A 41 -5.68 -31.50 18.13
CA GLY A 41 -5.61 -31.19 19.56
C GLY A 41 -4.19 -31.17 20.13
N LEU A 42 -3.17 -31.13 19.27
CA LEU A 42 -1.77 -30.96 19.67
C LEU A 42 -1.51 -29.56 20.26
N LEU A 43 -2.35 -28.57 19.94
CA LEU A 43 -2.34 -27.25 20.58
C LEU A 43 -3.46 -27.10 21.61
N PRO A 44 -3.22 -26.35 22.71
CA PRO A 44 -4.28 -25.95 23.63
C PRO A 44 -5.39 -25.19 22.89
N ARG A 45 -6.63 -25.69 22.98
CA ARG A 45 -7.78 -25.10 22.27
C ARG A 45 -8.05 -23.65 22.66
N ALA A 46 -7.85 -23.32 23.93
CA ALA A 46 -8.06 -21.96 24.46
C ALA A 46 -7.06 -20.96 23.87
N GLU A 47 -5.77 -21.31 23.82
CA GLU A 47 -4.72 -20.45 23.24
C GLU A 47 -4.88 -20.32 21.72
N THR A 48 -5.26 -21.41 21.06
CA THR A 48 -5.53 -21.42 19.62
C THR A 48 -6.69 -20.49 19.29
N ALA A 49 -7.81 -20.59 20.02
CA ALA A 49 -8.97 -19.72 19.85
C ALA A 49 -8.64 -18.25 20.15
N ALA A 50 -7.89 -17.96 21.22
CA ALA A 50 -7.46 -16.60 21.56
C ALA A 50 -6.54 -15.99 20.48
N THR A 51 -5.66 -16.80 19.89
CA THR A 51 -4.78 -16.38 18.79
C THR A 51 -5.59 -16.10 17.52
N LEU A 52 -6.52 -16.99 17.16
CA LEU A 52 -7.42 -16.80 16.02
C LEU A 52 -8.28 -15.55 16.16
N ALA A 53 -8.85 -15.30 17.34
CA ALA A 53 -9.64 -14.11 17.62
C ALA A 53 -8.83 -12.80 17.43
N ARG A 54 -7.51 -12.84 17.62
CA ARG A 54 -6.61 -11.70 17.42
C ARG A 54 -6.15 -11.56 15.97
N VAL A 55 -5.81 -12.67 15.31
CA VAL A 55 -5.15 -12.66 13.98
C VAL A 55 -6.16 -12.60 12.83
N LEU A 56 -7.30 -13.29 12.95
CA LEU A 56 -8.29 -13.37 11.86
C LEU A 56 -8.81 -12.00 11.42
N PRO A 57 -9.15 -11.05 12.31
CA PRO A 57 -9.56 -9.71 11.89
C PRO A 57 -8.47 -8.97 11.10
N LEU A 58 -7.20 -9.14 11.47
CA LEU A 58 -6.06 -8.53 10.79
C LEU A 58 -5.89 -9.08 9.37
N LEU A 59 -6.04 -10.40 9.20
CA LEU A 59 -5.96 -11.05 7.89
C LEU A 59 -7.13 -10.64 6.98
N LEU A 60 -8.36 -10.59 7.52
CA LEU A 60 -9.52 -10.13 6.77
C LEU A 60 -9.38 -8.67 6.36
N PHE A 61 -8.89 -7.83 7.27
CA PHE A 61 -8.58 -6.44 6.99
C PHE A 61 -7.54 -6.30 5.88
N LEU A 62 -6.40 -7.00 5.99
CA LEU A 62 -5.35 -6.97 4.99
C LEU A 62 -5.86 -7.42 3.61
N GLY A 63 -6.61 -8.52 3.56
CA GLY A 63 -7.23 -9.00 2.32
C GLY A 63 -8.16 -7.96 1.69
N THR A 64 -8.96 -7.26 2.51
CA THR A 64 -9.85 -6.18 2.05
C THR A 64 -9.07 -5.02 1.47
N VAL A 65 -7.99 -4.60 2.14
CA VAL A 65 -7.12 -3.52 1.65
C VAL A 65 -6.49 -3.89 0.32
N VAL A 66 -6.04 -5.15 0.16
CA VAL A 66 -5.47 -5.63 -1.10
C VAL A 66 -6.50 -5.59 -2.23
N VAL A 67 -7.72 -6.07 -1.99
CA VAL A 67 -8.80 -6.00 -2.99
C VAL A 67 -9.12 -4.55 -3.35
N LEU A 68 -9.22 -3.66 -2.37
CA LEU A 68 -9.44 -2.24 -2.59
C LEU A 68 -8.29 -1.60 -3.39
N ALA A 69 -7.05 -1.96 -3.09
CA ALA A 69 -5.87 -1.50 -3.83
C ALA A 69 -5.91 -1.95 -5.29
N GLU A 70 -6.27 -3.20 -5.56
CA GLU A 70 -6.42 -3.71 -6.93
C GLU A 70 -7.55 -2.99 -7.67
N LEU A 71 -8.73 -2.82 -7.05
CA LEU A 71 -9.85 -2.09 -7.66
C LEU A 71 -9.50 -0.63 -7.97
N THR A 72 -8.83 0.06 -7.04
CA THR A 72 -8.39 1.45 -7.23
C THR A 72 -7.27 1.57 -8.26
N ALA A 73 -6.41 0.56 -8.39
CA ALA A 73 -5.42 0.46 -9.45
C ALA A 73 -6.08 0.33 -10.83
N VAL A 74 -7.03 -0.60 -10.98
CA VAL A 74 -7.81 -0.80 -12.22
C VAL A 74 -8.60 0.46 -12.59
N ALA A 75 -9.18 1.15 -11.60
CA ALA A 75 -9.89 2.41 -11.79
C ALA A 75 -8.99 3.61 -12.14
N GLY A 76 -7.66 3.44 -12.14
CA GLY A 76 -6.69 4.50 -12.46
C GLY A 76 -6.51 5.55 -11.36
N VAL A 77 -6.98 5.31 -10.14
CA VAL A 77 -6.83 6.25 -9.01
C VAL A 77 -5.37 6.50 -8.70
N PHE A 78 -4.58 5.43 -8.65
CA PHE A 78 -3.14 5.52 -8.36
C PHE A 78 -2.35 6.19 -9.48
N ASP A 79 -2.77 6.04 -10.74
CA ASP A 79 -2.18 6.72 -11.89
C ASP A 79 -2.39 8.24 -11.84
N VAL A 80 -3.61 8.67 -11.46
CA VAL A 80 -3.90 10.09 -11.25
C VAL A 80 -3.08 10.64 -10.09
N LEU A 81 -2.98 9.90 -8.98
CA LEU A 81 -2.21 10.33 -7.82
C LEU A 81 -0.71 10.43 -8.12
N ALA A 82 -0.15 9.44 -8.80
CA ALA A 82 1.22 9.45 -9.29
C ALA A 82 1.49 10.66 -10.20
N THR A 83 0.59 10.96 -11.13
CA THR A 83 0.72 12.12 -12.02
C THR A 83 0.70 13.44 -11.23
N ARG A 84 -0.16 13.56 -10.22
CA ARG A 84 -0.21 14.75 -9.35
C ARG A 84 1.09 14.93 -8.56
N LEU A 85 1.65 13.85 -8.02
CA LEU A 85 2.95 13.88 -7.33
C LEU A 85 4.09 14.32 -8.28
N ALA A 86 4.10 13.78 -9.50
CA ALA A 86 5.08 14.15 -10.51
C ALA A 86 4.99 15.63 -10.94
N ILE A 87 3.77 16.15 -11.13
CA ILE A 87 3.54 17.56 -11.45
C ILE A 87 3.94 18.46 -10.27
N ALA A 88 3.58 18.08 -9.04
CA ALA A 88 3.93 18.82 -7.83
C ALA A 88 5.45 18.91 -7.61
N ALA A 89 6.20 17.89 -8.03
CA ALA A 89 7.66 17.87 -8.00
C ALA A 89 8.32 18.79 -9.04
N ARG A 90 7.55 19.40 -9.96
CA ARG A 90 8.01 20.40 -10.94
C ARG A 90 9.25 19.95 -11.74
N GLY A 91 9.30 18.66 -12.07
CA GLY A 91 10.41 18.06 -12.82
C GLY A 91 11.73 17.94 -12.05
N SER A 92 11.74 18.02 -10.71
CA SER A 92 12.94 17.88 -9.87
C SER A 92 12.92 16.57 -9.08
N TYR A 93 13.93 15.71 -9.24
CA TYR A 93 14.04 14.47 -8.46
C TYR A 93 14.19 14.70 -6.95
N PRO A 94 14.99 15.68 -6.47
CA PRO A 94 15.00 16.02 -5.04
C PRO A 94 13.62 16.41 -4.50
N ALA A 95 12.86 17.23 -5.25
CA ALA A 95 11.52 17.62 -4.84
C ALA A 95 10.56 16.42 -4.82
N LEU A 96 10.66 15.54 -5.83
CA LEU A 96 9.91 14.29 -5.89
C LEU A 96 10.21 13.39 -4.69
N PHE A 97 11.48 13.24 -4.33
CA PHE A 97 11.88 12.46 -3.17
C PHE A 97 11.21 12.97 -1.89
N VAL A 98 11.30 14.27 -1.63
CA VAL A 98 10.70 14.90 -0.44
C VAL A 98 9.18 14.72 -0.46
N LEU A 99 8.52 14.88 -1.61
CA LEU A 99 7.08 14.64 -1.73
C LEU A 99 6.71 13.17 -1.48
N CYS A 100 7.47 12.20 -2.00
CA CYS A 100 7.23 10.79 -1.75
C CYS A 100 7.44 10.42 -0.27
N VAL A 101 8.48 10.97 0.38
CA VAL A 101 8.73 10.77 1.81
C VAL A 101 7.63 11.41 2.66
N GLY A 102 7.22 12.63 2.33
CA GLY A 102 6.13 13.32 3.03
C GLY A 102 4.82 12.56 2.88
N PHE A 103 4.48 12.14 1.66
CA PHE A 103 3.31 11.33 1.38
C PHE A 103 3.34 10.01 2.17
N ALA A 104 4.46 9.26 2.13
CA ALA A 104 4.59 8.02 2.88
C ALA A 104 4.49 8.24 4.39
N SER A 105 5.18 9.24 4.94
CA SER A 105 5.16 9.54 6.37
C SER A 105 3.76 9.92 6.84
N VAL A 106 3.08 10.82 6.13
CA VAL A 106 1.72 11.26 6.50
C VAL A 106 0.73 10.10 6.42
N THR A 107 0.79 9.30 5.35
CA THR A 107 -0.08 8.12 5.23
C THR A 107 0.20 7.10 6.33
N THR A 108 1.46 6.87 6.68
CA THR A 108 1.85 5.92 7.74
C THR A 108 1.48 6.39 9.14
N ILE A 109 1.55 7.69 9.40
CA ILE A 109 1.11 8.25 10.70
C ILE A 109 -0.41 8.15 10.80
N ALA A 110 -1.12 8.46 9.72
CA ALA A 110 -2.58 8.45 9.68
C ALA A 110 -3.17 7.03 9.67
N LEU A 111 -2.50 6.09 9.01
CA LEU A 111 -2.93 4.70 8.87
C LEU A 111 -2.04 3.77 9.72
N ASN A 112 -2.30 2.47 9.67
CA ASN A 112 -1.34 1.49 10.18
C ASN A 112 -0.28 1.16 9.10
N LEU A 113 0.83 0.59 9.56
CA LEU A 113 1.94 0.14 8.73
C LEU A 113 1.47 -0.74 7.56
N ASP A 114 0.65 -1.75 7.85
CA ASP A 114 0.24 -2.78 6.89
C ASP A 114 -0.60 -2.19 5.75
N THR A 115 -1.61 -1.36 6.10
CA THR A 115 -2.44 -0.66 5.12
C THR A 115 -1.60 0.27 4.26
N THR A 116 -0.66 0.98 4.89
CA THR A 116 0.20 1.90 4.16
C THR A 116 1.05 1.14 3.16
N ALA A 117 1.68 0.04 3.56
CA ALA A 117 2.47 -0.78 2.64
C ALA A 117 1.65 -1.26 1.44
N VAL A 118 0.42 -1.74 1.65
CA VAL A 118 -0.44 -2.24 0.57
C VAL A 118 -0.95 -1.12 -0.34
N LEU A 119 -1.36 0.03 0.20
CA LEU A 119 -1.93 1.13 -0.61
C LEU A 119 -0.86 1.98 -1.29
N LEU A 120 0.27 2.26 -0.64
CA LEU A 120 1.31 3.13 -1.20
C LEU A 120 2.13 2.43 -2.28
N THR A 121 2.36 1.12 -2.15
CA THR A 121 3.16 0.36 -3.13
C THR A 121 2.65 0.54 -4.56
N PRO A 122 1.38 0.31 -4.90
CA PRO A 122 0.90 0.48 -6.26
C PRO A 122 0.97 1.93 -6.74
N VAL A 123 0.77 2.93 -5.86
CA VAL A 123 0.96 4.36 -6.19
C VAL A 123 2.41 4.64 -6.59
N MET A 124 3.35 4.16 -5.79
CA MET A 124 4.78 4.38 -5.99
C MET A 124 5.29 3.60 -7.22
N LEU A 125 4.76 2.42 -7.50
CA LEU A 125 5.06 1.68 -8.73
C LEU A 125 4.44 2.35 -9.96
N ALA A 126 3.22 2.89 -9.88
CA ALA A 126 2.62 3.68 -10.95
C ALA A 126 3.45 4.93 -11.25
N LEU A 127 3.91 5.63 -10.22
CA LEU A 127 4.84 6.75 -10.34
C LEU A 127 6.16 6.35 -11.00
N ALA A 128 6.73 5.20 -10.62
CA ALA A 128 7.96 4.70 -11.25
C ALA A 128 7.78 4.49 -12.76
N ARG A 129 6.68 3.83 -13.16
CA ARG A 129 6.33 3.58 -14.57
C ARG A 129 6.15 4.88 -15.34
N ARG A 130 5.41 5.84 -14.78
CA ARG A 130 5.13 7.17 -15.38
C ARG A 130 6.39 7.97 -15.66
N LEU A 131 7.36 7.88 -14.75
CA LEU A 131 8.62 8.60 -14.84
C LEU A 131 9.71 7.81 -15.58
N GLY A 132 9.41 6.61 -16.07
CA GLY A 132 10.39 5.72 -16.70
C GLY A 132 11.56 5.35 -15.78
N MET A 133 11.37 5.42 -14.47
CA MET A 133 12.43 5.17 -13.48
C MET A 133 12.36 3.74 -12.94
N PRO A 134 13.50 3.16 -12.52
CA PRO A 134 13.48 1.86 -11.86
C PRO A 134 12.55 1.91 -10.63
N PRO A 135 11.74 0.87 -10.38
CA PRO A 135 10.79 0.86 -9.26
C PRO A 135 11.48 0.78 -7.89
N LEU A 136 12.72 0.28 -7.84
CA LEU A 136 13.44 -0.01 -6.61
C LEU A 136 13.52 1.18 -5.63
N PRO A 137 13.94 2.41 -6.00
CA PRO A 137 14.04 3.52 -5.06
C PRO A 137 12.69 3.89 -4.44
N LEU A 138 11.61 3.81 -5.23
CA LEU A 138 10.27 4.13 -4.79
C LEU A 138 9.70 3.03 -3.89
N ALA A 139 9.91 1.76 -4.23
CA ALA A 139 9.55 0.63 -3.38
C ALA A 139 10.28 0.65 -2.03
N MET A 140 11.59 0.92 -2.04
CA MET A 140 12.38 1.04 -0.82
C MET A 140 11.95 2.23 0.03
N THR A 141 11.65 3.38 -0.60
CA THR A 141 11.05 4.53 0.10
C THR A 141 9.75 4.13 0.79
N THR A 142 8.84 3.42 0.11
CA THR A 142 7.60 2.94 0.73
C THR A 142 7.89 2.06 1.94
N VAL A 143 8.66 0.99 1.76
CA VAL A 143 8.86 -0.02 2.81
C VAL A 143 9.57 0.57 4.03
N TRP A 144 10.63 1.36 3.81
CA TRP A 144 11.40 1.91 4.91
C TRP A 144 10.63 2.99 5.65
N LEU A 145 9.96 3.91 4.94
CA LEU A 145 9.17 4.96 5.60
C LEU A 145 7.92 4.39 6.27
N ALA A 146 7.26 3.41 5.69
CA ALA A 146 6.12 2.77 6.34
C ALA A 146 6.52 2.21 7.70
N ASN A 147 7.70 1.59 7.80
CA ASN A 147 8.20 1.14 9.09
C ASN A 147 8.59 2.31 10.01
N THR A 148 9.45 3.22 9.57
CA THR A 148 10.02 4.25 10.43
C THR A 148 9.05 5.35 10.83
N ALA A 149 8.04 5.64 10.00
CA ALA A 149 7.04 6.66 10.29
C ALA A 149 5.85 6.11 11.10
N SER A 150 5.84 4.82 11.43
CA SER A 150 4.78 4.22 12.26
C SER A 150 4.99 4.44 13.76
N LEU A 151 6.11 5.04 14.20
CA LEU A 151 6.49 5.16 15.62
C LEU A 151 5.65 6.14 16.43
N LEU A 152 5.03 7.13 15.76
CA LEU A 152 4.38 8.25 16.43
C LEU A 152 3.12 7.85 17.21
N LEU A 153 2.29 6.96 16.67
CA LEU A 153 1.03 6.57 17.29
C LEU A 153 1.06 5.07 17.64
N PRO A 154 0.58 4.66 18.83
CA PRO A 154 0.50 3.26 19.21
C PRO A 154 -0.35 2.43 18.25
N VAL A 155 -1.43 3.03 17.74
CA VAL A 155 -2.39 2.38 16.82
C VAL A 155 -1.76 2.05 15.46
N SER A 156 -0.69 2.75 15.05
CA SER A 156 -0.07 2.58 13.74
C SER A 156 0.79 1.31 13.63
N ASN A 157 1.19 0.70 14.76
CA ASN A 157 2.04 -0.49 14.77
C ASN A 157 1.82 -1.31 16.06
N LEU A 158 1.60 -2.63 15.91
CA LEU A 158 1.42 -3.55 17.04
C LEU A 158 2.55 -3.44 18.08
N THR A 159 3.80 -3.25 17.63
CA THR A 159 4.97 -3.10 18.52
C THR A 159 4.85 -1.88 19.41
N ASN A 160 4.32 -0.77 18.86
CA ASN A 160 4.11 0.46 19.61
C ASN A 160 2.91 0.35 20.54
N LEU A 161 1.89 -0.41 20.15
CA LEU A 161 0.76 -0.73 21.02
C LEU A 161 1.24 -1.53 22.25
N LEU A 162 2.05 -2.58 22.04
CA LEU A 162 2.65 -3.35 23.14
C LEU A 162 3.58 -2.49 24.02
N ALA A 163 4.32 -1.55 23.42
CA ALA A 163 5.15 -0.62 24.16
C ALA A 163 4.31 0.36 24.99
N ALA A 164 3.23 0.91 24.42
CA ALA A 164 2.31 1.80 25.13
C ALA A 164 1.63 1.08 26.32
N ASP A 165 1.18 -0.16 26.13
CA ASP A 165 0.59 -1.00 27.19
C ASP A 165 1.56 -1.23 28.34
N ARG A 166 2.86 -1.42 28.04
CA ARG A 166 3.91 -1.62 29.06
C ARG A 166 4.24 -0.35 29.84
N VAL A 167 4.19 0.80 29.19
CA VAL A 167 4.52 2.11 29.80
C VAL A 167 3.29 2.74 30.44
N GLY A 168 2.08 2.25 30.15
CA GLY A 168 0.82 2.72 30.71
C GLY A 168 0.47 4.14 30.29
N LEU A 169 0.87 4.56 29.10
CA LEU A 169 0.64 5.91 28.59
C LEU A 169 -0.56 5.95 27.64
N ASP A 170 -1.40 6.96 27.81
CA ASP A 170 -2.42 7.29 26.83
C ASP A 170 -1.79 7.66 25.47
N PRO A 171 -2.55 7.52 24.35
CA PRO A 171 -2.00 7.70 22.99
C PRO A 171 -1.36 9.08 22.73
N LEU A 172 -1.93 10.15 23.30
CA LEU A 172 -1.43 11.52 23.11
C LEU A 172 -0.10 11.77 23.85
N PRO A 173 0.02 11.47 25.17
CA PRO A 173 1.29 11.50 25.88
C PRO A 173 2.37 10.63 25.23
N TYR A 174 2.00 9.44 24.74
CA TYR A 174 2.92 8.57 24.00
C TYR A 174 3.44 9.25 22.73
N ALA A 175 2.54 9.82 21.93
CA ALA A 175 2.91 10.51 20.69
C ALA A 175 3.83 11.72 20.93
N ALA A 176 3.57 12.50 21.98
CA ALA A 176 4.43 13.62 22.36
C ALA A 176 5.86 13.16 22.71
N ARG A 177 6.00 12.03 23.42
CA ARG A 177 7.31 11.45 23.75
C ARG A 177 8.01 10.83 22.55
N MET A 178 7.26 10.22 21.62
CA MET A 178 7.79 9.55 20.45
C MET A 178 8.02 10.48 19.25
N ALA A 179 7.57 11.74 19.30
CA ALA A 179 7.76 12.70 18.23
C ALA A 179 9.25 12.93 17.87
N LEU A 180 10.11 13.06 18.87
CA LEU A 180 11.54 13.32 18.65
C LEU A 180 12.27 12.07 18.09
N PRO A 181 12.08 10.86 18.66
CA PRO A 181 12.55 9.61 18.06
C PRO A 181 12.05 9.39 16.62
N GLN A 182 10.76 9.65 16.36
CA GLN A 182 10.15 9.54 15.03
C GLN A 182 10.84 10.45 14.02
N LEU A 183 11.03 11.73 14.35
CA LEU A 183 11.68 12.69 13.46
C LEU A 183 13.13 12.29 13.17
N ALA A 184 13.86 11.82 14.19
CA ALA A 184 15.21 11.32 14.03
C ALA A 184 15.25 10.08 13.11
N ALA A 185 14.34 9.12 13.32
CA ALA A 185 14.23 7.92 12.50
C ALA A 185 13.90 8.24 11.03
N ILE A 186 12.93 9.14 10.79
CA ILE A 186 12.60 9.61 9.44
C ILE A 186 13.81 10.30 8.81
N GLY A 187 14.50 11.19 9.54
CA GLY A 187 15.67 11.91 9.04
C GLY A 187 16.82 10.98 8.63
N VAL A 188 17.16 10.01 9.49
CA VAL A 188 18.18 8.99 9.17
C VAL A 188 17.75 8.15 7.97
N THR A 189 16.50 7.72 7.92
CA THR A 189 15.96 6.92 6.82
C THR A 189 15.98 7.71 5.50
N MET A 190 15.65 8.99 5.53
CA MET A 190 15.77 9.88 4.38
C MET A 190 17.21 9.97 3.89
N ALA A 191 18.18 10.15 4.79
CA ALA A 191 19.59 10.23 4.44
C ALA A 191 20.09 8.93 3.78
N LEU A 192 19.74 7.78 4.34
CA LEU A 192 20.10 6.47 3.80
C LEU A 192 19.43 6.18 2.45
N LEU A 193 18.15 6.49 2.31
CA LEU A 193 17.43 6.35 1.04
C LEU A 193 18.00 7.27 -0.03
N TRP A 194 18.33 8.50 0.35
CA TRP A 194 18.96 9.46 -0.54
C TRP A 194 20.31 8.93 -1.02
N ALA A 195 21.21 8.57 -0.10
CA ALA A 195 22.55 8.11 -0.43
C ALA A 195 22.58 6.77 -1.17
N GLY A 196 21.74 5.80 -0.76
CA GLY A 196 21.75 4.43 -1.27
C GLY A 196 20.97 4.22 -2.56
N TYR A 197 19.79 4.84 -2.69
CA TYR A 197 18.85 4.54 -3.78
C TYR A 197 18.59 5.72 -4.71
N TRP A 198 18.52 6.94 -4.20
CA TRP A 198 18.17 8.11 -5.02
C TRP A 198 19.37 8.81 -5.65
N ARG A 199 20.54 8.80 -4.99
CA ARG A 199 21.77 9.45 -5.46
C ARG A 199 22.58 8.59 -6.44
N ARG A 200 22.50 7.25 -6.38
CA ARG A 200 23.30 6.35 -7.23
C ARG A 200 22.83 6.34 -8.70
N GLY A 201 23.43 7.23 -9.48
CA GLY A 201 24.14 6.88 -10.72
C GLY A 201 23.37 6.51 -11.99
N ARG A 202 22.03 6.43 -12.00
CA ARG A 202 21.27 6.18 -13.25
C ARG A 202 20.50 7.39 -13.80
N ARG A 203 20.60 8.54 -13.13
CA ARG A 203 19.88 9.76 -13.50
C ARG A 203 20.93 10.74 -14.02
N GLY A 204 21.21 10.69 -15.32
CA GLY A 204 22.14 11.61 -15.99
C GLY A 204 21.77 13.09 -15.82
N SER A 205 20.58 13.40 -15.29
CA SER A 205 20.13 14.74 -14.91
C SER A 205 19.33 14.71 -13.59
N ALA A 206 19.41 15.79 -12.81
CA ALA A 206 18.56 16.00 -11.62
C ALA A 206 17.10 16.33 -11.96
N ARG A 207 16.78 16.37 -13.26
CA ARG A 207 15.47 16.76 -13.78
C ARG A 207 14.78 15.60 -14.49
N PHE A 208 13.47 15.59 -14.45
CA PHE A 208 12.63 14.71 -15.25
C PHE A 208 11.57 15.52 -15.97
N VAL A 209 11.05 15.01 -17.08
CA VAL A 209 9.93 15.62 -17.79
C VAL A 209 8.65 15.23 -17.07
N ALA A 210 7.91 16.22 -16.58
CA ALA A 210 6.63 15.97 -15.93
C ALA A 210 5.66 15.32 -16.95
N PRO A 211 5.03 14.18 -16.61
CA PRO A 211 4.11 13.51 -17.52
C PRO A 211 2.86 14.37 -17.74
N GLU A 212 2.24 14.21 -18.91
CA GLU A 212 0.94 14.81 -19.19
C GLU A 212 -0.14 14.32 -18.20
N ARG A 213 -1.16 15.15 -17.97
CA ARG A 213 -2.23 14.83 -17.03
C ARG A 213 -2.93 13.54 -17.45
N SER A 214 -2.88 12.51 -16.61
CA SER A 214 -3.67 11.30 -16.84
C SER A 214 -5.15 11.58 -16.60
N ALA A 215 -5.98 11.29 -17.59
CA ALA A 215 -7.44 11.22 -17.43
C ALA A 215 -7.84 9.75 -17.19
N PRO A 216 -8.75 9.46 -16.23
CA PRO A 216 -9.30 8.13 -16.08
C PRO A 216 -10.08 7.73 -17.34
N VAL A 217 -9.94 6.48 -17.79
CA VAL A 217 -10.66 5.93 -18.96
C VAL A 217 -12.16 5.89 -18.68
N ASP A 218 -12.54 5.49 -17.46
CA ASP A 218 -13.93 5.51 -16.98
C ASP A 218 -14.05 6.41 -15.75
N ARG A 219 -14.88 7.46 -15.87
CA ARG A 219 -15.10 8.45 -14.82
C ARG A 219 -15.98 7.92 -13.69
N VAL A 220 -16.91 6.99 -13.98
CA VAL A 220 -17.80 6.42 -12.97
C VAL A 220 -16.99 5.49 -12.09
N LEU A 221 -16.26 4.54 -12.69
CA LEU A 221 -15.36 3.63 -11.98
C LEU A 221 -14.31 4.39 -11.15
N TYR A 222 -13.70 5.44 -11.71
CA TYR A 222 -12.76 6.27 -10.96
C TYR A 222 -13.40 6.93 -9.74
N ARG A 223 -14.60 7.52 -9.88
CA ARG A 223 -15.27 8.22 -8.78
C ARG A 223 -15.72 7.27 -7.69
N THR A 224 -16.24 6.09 -8.04
CA THR A 224 -16.66 5.07 -7.06
C THR A 224 -15.46 4.48 -6.32
N ALA A 225 -14.39 4.14 -7.04
CA ALA A 225 -13.16 3.63 -6.42
C ALA A 225 -12.47 4.69 -5.53
N LEU A 226 -12.42 5.95 -5.97
CA LEU A 226 -11.89 7.04 -5.16
C LEU A 226 -12.75 7.27 -3.90
N ALA A 227 -14.08 7.29 -4.04
CA ALA A 227 -14.99 7.43 -2.91
C ALA A 227 -14.83 6.28 -1.91
N GLY A 228 -14.70 5.04 -2.39
CA GLY A 228 -14.44 3.89 -1.53
C GLY A 228 -13.10 3.94 -0.82
N CYS A 229 -12.04 4.35 -1.51
CA CYS A 229 -10.74 4.56 -0.89
C CYS A 229 -10.79 5.63 0.20
N LEU A 230 -11.43 6.77 -0.07
CA LEU A 230 -11.56 7.85 0.91
C LEU A 230 -12.44 7.45 2.11
N LEU A 231 -13.54 6.75 1.87
CA LEU A 231 -14.43 6.27 2.92
C LEU A 231 -13.75 5.21 3.80
N PHE A 232 -12.97 4.33 3.18
CA PHE A 232 -12.16 3.35 3.90
C PHE A 232 -11.12 4.02 4.80
N VAL A 233 -10.35 4.98 4.26
CA VAL A 233 -9.38 5.78 5.02
C VAL A 233 -10.08 6.55 6.16
N ALA A 234 -11.23 7.16 5.90
CA ALA A 234 -12.00 7.86 6.91
C ALA A 234 -12.51 6.92 8.01
N GLY A 235 -12.95 5.71 7.66
CA GLY A 235 -13.38 4.68 8.62
C GLY A 235 -12.24 4.24 9.54
N ILE A 236 -11.04 4.04 9.01
CA ILE A 236 -9.84 3.75 9.81
C ILE A 236 -9.56 4.90 10.79
N LEU A 237 -9.56 6.14 10.30
CA LEU A 237 -9.28 7.32 11.13
C LEU A 237 -10.33 7.56 12.21
N ALA A 238 -11.59 7.18 11.95
CA ALA A 238 -12.67 7.27 12.91
C ALA A 238 -12.67 6.12 13.95
N GLY A 239 -11.71 5.20 13.88
CA GLY A 239 -11.60 4.07 14.81
C GLY A 239 -12.77 3.08 14.70
N VAL A 240 -13.45 3.07 13.55
CA VAL A 240 -14.58 2.17 13.30
C VAL A 240 -14.06 0.73 13.31
N GLU A 241 -14.72 -0.16 14.05
CA GLU A 241 -14.37 -1.59 14.07
C GLU A 241 -14.24 -2.12 12.64
N ILE A 242 -13.15 -2.86 12.41
CA ILE A 242 -12.71 -3.45 11.14
C ILE A 242 -13.88 -4.10 10.36
N GLY A 243 -14.88 -4.65 11.06
CA GLY A 243 -16.06 -5.29 10.47
C GLY A 243 -16.95 -4.36 9.62
N ILE A 244 -17.09 -3.07 9.97
CA ILE A 244 -17.91 -2.13 9.18
C ILE A 244 -17.13 -1.64 7.96
N ALA A 245 -15.81 -1.45 8.09
CA ALA A 245 -14.95 -1.10 6.96
C ALA A 245 -14.97 -2.19 5.86
N LEU A 246 -14.97 -3.47 6.26
CA LEU A 246 -15.17 -4.63 5.39
C LEU A 246 -16.52 -4.58 4.65
N ALA A 247 -17.62 -4.34 5.37
CA ALA A 247 -18.95 -4.29 4.80
C ALA A 247 -19.12 -3.16 3.77
N VAL A 248 -18.55 -1.99 4.04
CA VAL A 248 -18.57 -0.81 3.15
C VAL A 248 -17.72 -1.04 1.90
N THR A 249 -16.54 -1.64 2.04
CA THR A 249 -15.67 -1.92 0.90
C THR A 249 -16.27 -3.01 0.01
N ALA A 250 -16.87 -4.03 0.61
CA ALA A 250 -17.57 -5.10 -0.12
C ALA A 250 -18.81 -4.59 -0.85
N THR A 251 -19.60 -3.69 -0.25
CA THR A 251 -20.75 -3.08 -0.94
C THR A 251 -20.31 -2.19 -2.10
N LEU A 252 -19.23 -1.41 -1.95
CA LEU A 252 -18.70 -0.59 -3.04
C LEU A 252 -18.08 -1.42 -4.16
N ALA A 253 -17.41 -2.53 -3.83
CA ALA A 253 -16.90 -3.49 -4.80
C ALA A 253 -18.04 -4.20 -5.54
N ALA A 254 -19.11 -4.59 -4.83
CA ALA A 254 -20.29 -5.22 -5.43
C ALA A 254 -21.03 -4.25 -6.36
N VAL A 255 -21.19 -2.98 -5.96
CA VAL A 255 -21.79 -1.95 -6.81
C VAL A 255 -20.91 -1.63 -8.02
N GLY A 256 -19.59 -1.54 -7.84
CA GLY A 256 -18.65 -1.34 -8.94
C GLY A 256 -18.65 -2.50 -9.93
N ALA A 257 -18.70 -3.74 -9.44
CA ALA A 257 -18.81 -4.93 -10.28
C ALA A 257 -20.13 -4.94 -11.06
N LEU A 258 -21.26 -4.63 -10.40
CA LEU A 258 -22.58 -4.58 -11.04
C LEU A 258 -22.65 -3.55 -12.17
N LEU A 259 -21.99 -2.41 -11.99
CA LEU A 259 -21.92 -1.32 -12.98
C LEU A 259 -20.93 -1.59 -14.14
N LEU A 260 -19.97 -2.51 -13.97
CA LEU A 260 -19.04 -2.90 -15.03
C LEU A 260 -19.57 -4.08 -15.87
N THR A 261 -20.54 -4.83 -15.35
CA THR A 261 -21.20 -5.94 -16.04
C THR A 261 -22.53 -5.58 -16.71
N GLY A 262 -23.01 -4.34 -16.58
CA GLY A 262 -24.23 -3.83 -17.22
C GLY A 262 -23.93 -2.73 -18.23
#